data_AF-A0A1G1D007-F1
#
_entry.id   AF-A0A1G1D007-F1
#
_cell.length_a   1.000
_cell.length_b   1.000
_cell.length_c   1.000
_cell.angle_alpha   90.00
_cell.angle_beta   90.00
_cell.angle_gamma   90.00
#
_symmetry.space_group_name_H-M   'P 1'
#
loop_
_entity.id
_entity.type
_entity.pdbx_description
1 polymer ?
#
loop_
_entity_poly.entity_id
_entity_poly.type
_entity_poly.pdbx_seq_one_letter_code
_entity_poly.pdbx_strand_id
1 'polypeptide(L)'
;MPDTGSKAGVNPDGTIDRARAKRMLNPFDRYALQKAIEIKRNAGAEVTCVTMGPPPAVEVLIEAFEHGSDYGVLLTDKRLAASDTLATAYALHKVVHYLGNFDIILTGLQTTDGDTAQVGPQIAERLDLPQITYCEQLSISGRTLSLRRIVEGGNQELEVHLPVLITVANSATPLDYKRFADVAAVKELLRHPEEKDRRIKIVSLDTIGADPSRIGIVGSPTVVGKTWKIGEVGGSCIVFKGESIEREVD
;
A
#
# COMPACT_ATOMS: atom_id res chain seq x y z
N MET A 1 1.46 4.52 -6.14
CA MET A 1 0.43 4.71 -7.19
C MET A 1 0.66 6.05 -7.89
N PRO A 2 -0.04 6.41 -8.99
CA PRO A 2 0.03 7.78 -9.53
C PRO A 2 -0.61 8.78 -8.55
N ASP A 3 0.02 9.93 -8.37
CA ASP A 3 -0.53 11.02 -7.55
C ASP A 3 -1.83 11.53 -8.16
N THR A 4 -2.96 11.24 -7.51
CA THR A 4 -4.31 11.60 -7.96
C THR A 4 -4.59 13.10 -7.81
N GLY A 5 -3.80 13.82 -7.01
CA GLY A 5 -3.82 15.29 -6.91
C GLY A 5 -2.98 15.97 -8.00
N SER A 6 -2.04 15.24 -8.61
CA SER A 6 -1.35 15.71 -9.80
C SER A 6 -2.30 15.68 -10.99
N LYS A 7 -2.24 16.68 -11.87
CA LYS A 7 -3.00 16.74 -13.13
C LYS A 7 -2.50 15.69 -14.13
N ALA A 8 -2.42 14.43 -13.74
CA ALA A 8 -2.17 13.33 -14.65
C ALA A 8 -3.32 13.28 -15.66
N GLY A 9 -2.99 13.42 -16.95
CA GLY A 9 -3.97 13.33 -18.02
C GLY A 9 -4.58 11.92 -18.10
N VAL A 10 -5.75 11.83 -18.72
CA VAL A 10 -6.34 10.55 -19.13
C VAL A 10 -5.95 10.32 -20.59
N ASN A 11 -5.46 9.12 -20.90
CA ASN A 11 -5.17 8.66 -22.25
C ASN A 11 -6.46 8.61 -23.09
N PRO A 12 -6.37 8.63 -24.44
CA PRO A 12 -7.53 8.49 -25.31
C PRO A 12 -8.36 7.21 -25.11
N ASP A 13 -7.75 6.15 -24.57
CA ASP A 13 -8.39 4.88 -24.22
C ASP A 13 -9.10 4.91 -22.85
N GLY A 14 -9.08 6.06 -22.17
CA GLY A 14 -9.70 6.26 -20.88
C GLY A 14 -8.85 5.79 -19.68
N THR A 15 -7.63 5.30 -19.90
CA THR A 15 -6.69 4.95 -18.82
C THR A 15 -5.95 6.18 -18.31
N ILE A 16 -5.42 6.14 -17.08
CA ILE A 16 -4.58 7.24 -16.56
C ILE A 16 -3.20 7.20 -17.25
N ASP A 17 -2.67 8.36 -17.67
CA ASP A 17 -1.30 8.49 -18.18
C ASP A 17 -0.28 8.31 -17.03
N ARG A 18 0.07 7.06 -16.76
CA ARG A 18 1.04 6.65 -15.74
C ARG A 18 2.50 7.02 -16.08
N ALA A 19 2.78 7.45 -17.31
CA ALA A 19 4.12 7.91 -17.69
C ALA A 19 4.34 9.38 -17.24
N ARG A 20 3.30 10.21 -17.32
CA ARG A 20 3.33 11.61 -16.87
C ARG A 20 2.96 11.81 -15.39
N ALA A 21 2.20 10.89 -14.80
CA ALA A 21 1.83 11.00 -13.40
C ALA A 21 3.05 10.87 -12.48
N LYS A 22 3.20 11.81 -11.53
CA LYS A 22 4.17 11.66 -10.45
C LYS A 22 3.80 10.44 -9.63
N ARG A 23 4.78 9.60 -9.30
CA ARG A 23 4.55 8.42 -8.45
C ARG A 23 4.66 8.86 -6.99
N MET A 24 3.84 8.27 -6.15
CA MET A 24 3.93 8.47 -4.70
C MET A 24 3.64 7.18 -3.95
N LEU A 25 4.16 7.12 -2.72
CA LEU A 25 3.71 6.16 -1.73
C LEU A 25 2.20 6.35 -1.49
N ASN A 26 1.45 5.26 -1.62
CA ASN A 26 0.01 5.28 -1.45
C ASN A 26 -0.37 5.81 -0.05
N PRO A 27 -1.33 6.74 0.08
CA PRO A 27 -1.72 7.30 1.36
C PRO A 27 -2.09 6.25 2.40
N PHE A 28 -2.81 5.18 2.02
CA PHE A 28 -3.14 4.10 2.96
C PHE A 28 -1.91 3.30 3.38
N ASP A 29 -0.95 3.08 2.48
CA ASP A 29 0.28 2.35 2.78
C ASP A 29 1.18 3.13 3.74
N ARG A 30 1.05 4.46 3.80
CA ARG A 30 1.75 5.30 4.80
C ARG A 30 1.35 4.94 6.23
N TYR A 31 0.08 4.66 6.48
CA TYR A 31 -0.38 4.20 7.79
C TYR A 31 0.18 2.83 8.14
N ALA A 32 0.24 1.91 7.16
CA ALA A 32 0.85 0.60 7.34
C ALA A 32 2.36 0.70 7.66
N LEU A 33 3.08 1.57 6.95
CA LEU A 33 4.50 1.84 7.20
C LEU A 33 4.71 2.42 8.61
N GLN A 34 3.85 3.34 9.04
CA GLN A 34 3.92 3.91 10.40
C GLN A 34 3.79 2.79 11.46
N LYS A 35 2.82 1.89 11.31
CA LYS A 35 2.65 0.76 12.24
C LYS A 35 3.84 -0.20 12.23
N ALA A 36 4.45 -0.45 11.07
CA ALA A 36 5.67 -1.24 10.98
C ALA A 36 6.83 -0.59 11.77
N ILE A 37 7.00 0.73 11.64
CA ILE A 37 8.03 1.49 12.34
C ILE A 37 7.78 1.53 13.85
N GLU A 38 6.52 1.67 14.29
CA GLU A 38 6.14 1.59 15.71
C GLU A 38 6.49 0.21 16.30
N ILE A 39 6.15 -0.88 15.60
CA ILE A 39 6.53 -2.24 16.00
C ILE A 39 8.06 -2.37 16.08
N LYS A 40 8.79 -1.89 15.08
CA LYS A 40 10.25 -1.87 15.09
C LYS A 40 10.83 -1.16 16.30
N ARG A 41 10.32 0.03 16.63
CA ARG A 41 10.78 0.80 17.80
C ARG A 41 10.52 0.09 19.12
N ASN A 42 9.38 -0.59 19.24
CA ASN A 42 8.94 -1.20 20.49
C ASN A 42 9.45 -2.64 20.70
N ALA A 43 9.65 -3.39 19.62
CA ALA A 43 9.96 -4.82 19.66
C ALA A 43 11.25 -5.21 18.91
N GLY A 44 11.98 -4.24 18.35
CA GLY A 44 13.23 -4.51 17.63
C GLY A 44 13.05 -5.27 16.31
N ALA A 45 11.86 -5.18 15.70
CA ALA A 45 11.56 -5.85 14.44
C ALA A 45 12.36 -5.27 13.25
N GLU A 46 12.61 -6.13 12.27
CA GLU A 46 13.17 -5.73 10.97
C GLU A 46 12.03 -5.44 9.98
N VAL A 47 12.09 -4.32 9.27
CA VAL A 47 11.04 -3.89 8.34
C VAL A 47 11.50 -4.02 6.90
N THR A 48 10.90 -4.95 6.16
CA THR A 48 11.08 -5.09 4.71
C THR A 48 9.87 -4.53 3.96
N CYS A 49 10.09 -3.50 3.15
CA CYS A 49 9.06 -2.94 2.28
C CYS A 49 9.06 -3.63 0.92
N VAL A 50 7.90 -4.09 0.46
CA VAL A 50 7.74 -4.76 -0.84
C VAL A 50 6.85 -3.92 -1.73
N THR A 51 7.25 -3.73 -2.98
CA THR A 51 6.43 -3.07 -4.00
C THR A 51 6.50 -3.81 -5.33
N MET A 52 5.41 -3.75 -6.09
CA MET A 52 5.31 -4.29 -7.44
C MET A 52 5.06 -3.16 -8.42
N GLY A 53 5.92 -3.01 -9.43
CA GLY A 53 5.76 -1.93 -10.40
C GLY A 53 6.89 -1.84 -11.42
N PRO A 54 6.83 -0.85 -12.32
CA PRO A 54 7.91 -0.58 -13.25
C PRO A 54 9.18 -0.13 -12.48
N PRO A 55 10.38 -0.16 -13.09
CA PRO A 55 11.64 0.18 -12.41
C PRO A 55 11.63 1.48 -11.59
N PRO A 56 10.98 2.58 -12.02
CA PRO A 56 10.90 3.80 -11.20
C PRO A 56 10.15 3.67 -9.88
N ALA A 57 9.39 2.58 -9.64
CA ALA A 57 8.72 2.33 -8.37
C ALA A 57 9.70 2.16 -7.21
N VAL A 58 11.00 1.96 -7.48
CA VAL A 58 12.07 1.97 -6.48
C VAL A 58 12.09 3.26 -5.66
N GLU A 59 11.64 4.39 -6.20
CA GLU A 59 11.54 5.68 -5.50
C GLU A 59 10.66 5.60 -4.24
N VAL A 60 9.60 4.77 -4.27
CA VAL A 60 8.72 4.55 -3.11
C VAL A 60 9.42 3.77 -2.00
N LEU A 61 10.31 2.84 -2.34
CA LEU A 61 11.14 2.12 -1.36
C LEU A 61 12.18 3.05 -0.74
N ILE A 62 12.76 3.96 -1.54
CA ILE A 62 13.67 4.99 -1.06
C ILE A 62 12.94 5.91 -0.07
N GLU A 63 11.71 6.36 -0.39
CA GLU A 63 10.88 7.13 0.55
C GLU A 63 10.63 6.35 1.85
N ALA A 64 10.32 5.05 1.77
CA ALA A 64 10.13 4.22 2.96
C ALA A 64 11.41 4.09 3.82
N PHE A 65 12.59 4.07 3.21
CA PHE A 65 13.86 4.04 3.96
C PHE A 65 14.09 5.35 4.71
N GLU A 66 13.68 6.49 4.14
CA GLU A 66 13.76 7.80 4.80
C GLU A 66 12.82 7.93 6.02
N HIS A 67 11.87 7.01 6.16
CA HIS A 67 11.03 6.87 7.36
C HIS A 67 11.54 5.80 8.33
N GLY A 68 12.56 5.01 7.96
CA GLY A 68 13.25 4.09 8.86
C GLY A 68 13.00 2.60 8.61
N SER A 69 12.51 2.21 7.43
CA SER A 69 12.53 0.79 7.01
C SER A 69 13.94 0.29 6.67
N ASP A 70 14.16 -1.02 6.75
CA ASP A 70 15.47 -1.65 6.68
C ASP A 70 15.81 -2.16 5.28
N TYR A 71 14.87 -2.88 4.65
CA TYR A 71 15.08 -3.52 3.36
C TYR A 71 13.93 -3.22 2.40
N GLY A 72 14.23 -3.33 1.11
CA GLY A 72 13.32 -3.05 0.02
C GLY A 72 13.30 -4.19 -0.98
N VAL A 73 12.15 -4.50 -1.53
CA VAL A 73 12.01 -5.44 -2.64
C VAL A 73 11.14 -4.83 -3.71
N LEU A 74 11.69 -4.72 -4.91
CA LEU A 74 10.96 -4.31 -6.10
C LEU A 74 10.74 -5.54 -6.98
N LEU A 75 9.49 -6.00 -7.05
CA LEU A 75 9.07 -6.92 -8.10
C LEU A 75 8.79 -6.13 -9.38
N THR A 76 9.57 -6.38 -10.42
CA THR A 76 9.41 -5.69 -11.71
C THR A 76 9.53 -6.64 -12.88
N ASP A 77 8.49 -6.66 -13.72
CA ASP A 77 8.45 -7.45 -14.95
C ASP A 77 7.35 -6.91 -15.88
N LYS A 78 7.57 -6.91 -17.19
CA LYS A 78 6.57 -6.46 -18.17
C LYS A 78 5.34 -7.36 -18.19
N ARG A 79 5.48 -8.65 -17.87
CA ARG A 79 4.38 -9.63 -17.82
C ARG A 79 3.35 -9.33 -16.73
N LEU A 80 3.65 -8.43 -15.78
CA LEU A 80 2.72 -7.98 -14.74
C LEU A 80 1.72 -6.92 -15.23
N ALA A 81 1.87 -6.44 -16.46
CA ALA A 81 0.99 -5.42 -17.01
C ALA A 81 -0.49 -5.85 -17.00
N ALA A 82 -1.35 -4.87 -16.69
CA ALA A 82 -2.80 -5.05 -16.63
C ALA A 82 -3.28 -6.18 -15.69
N SER A 83 -2.52 -6.47 -14.63
CA SER A 83 -2.97 -7.36 -13.55
C SER A 83 -4.16 -6.73 -12.82
N ASP A 84 -5.23 -7.50 -12.67
CA ASP A 84 -6.27 -7.26 -11.67
C ASP A 84 -5.79 -7.62 -10.25
N THR A 85 -6.71 -7.55 -9.28
CA THR A 85 -6.38 -7.81 -7.87
C THR A 85 -5.91 -9.23 -7.64
N LEU A 86 -6.55 -10.23 -8.28
CA LEU A 86 -6.24 -11.64 -8.08
C LEU A 86 -4.83 -12.00 -8.59
N ALA A 87 -4.47 -11.50 -9.77
CA ALA A 87 -3.12 -11.66 -10.34
C ALA A 87 -2.08 -10.86 -9.56
N THR A 88 -2.43 -9.65 -9.08
CA THR A 88 -1.55 -8.82 -8.25
C THR A 88 -1.25 -9.50 -6.91
N ALA A 89 -2.26 -10.01 -6.22
CA ALA A 89 -2.08 -10.77 -4.98
C ALA A 89 -1.29 -12.06 -5.20
N TYR A 90 -1.48 -12.72 -6.36
CA TYR A 90 -0.65 -13.85 -6.76
C TYR A 90 0.84 -13.45 -6.90
N ALA A 91 1.14 -12.35 -7.59
CA ALA A 91 2.52 -11.91 -7.73
C ALA A 91 3.16 -11.55 -6.37
N LEU A 92 2.43 -10.83 -5.51
CA LEU A 92 2.92 -10.39 -4.21
C LEU A 92 3.12 -11.52 -3.20
N HIS A 93 2.20 -12.49 -3.09
CA HIS A 93 2.41 -13.63 -2.18
C HIS A 93 3.63 -14.48 -2.61
N LYS A 94 3.95 -14.55 -3.91
CA LYS A 94 5.16 -15.22 -4.39
C LYS A 94 6.43 -14.50 -3.95
N VAL A 95 6.42 -13.16 -3.89
CA VAL A 95 7.53 -12.39 -3.32
C VAL A 95 7.68 -12.68 -1.83
N VAL A 96 6.57 -12.73 -1.09
CA VAL A 96 6.58 -13.09 0.34
C VAL A 96 7.20 -14.48 0.54
N HIS A 97 6.78 -15.48 -0.24
CA HIS A 97 7.40 -16.81 -0.21
C HIS A 97 8.89 -16.81 -0.55
N TYR A 98 9.30 -16.01 -1.53
CA TYR A 98 10.72 -15.87 -1.91
C TYR A 98 11.56 -15.26 -0.78
N LEU A 99 11.01 -14.31 -0.02
CA LEU A 99 11.69 -13.73 1.14
C LEU A 99 11.80 -14.71 2.31
N GLY A 100 10.87 -15.67 2.40
CA GLY A 100 10.88 -16.71 3.41
C GLY A 100 10.15 -16.28 4.68
N ASN A 101 10.85 -16.21 5.80
CA ASN A 101 10.24 -16.03 7.11
C ASN A 101 9.69 -14.60 7.32
N PHE A 102 8.49 -14.51 7.88
CA PHE A 102 7.88 -13.28 8.35
C PHE A 102 6.96 -13.61 9.54
N ASP A 103 6.72 -12.62 10.39
CA ASP A 103 5.74 -12.72 11.47
C ASP A 103 4.47 -11.92 11.17
N ILE A 104 4.60 -10.75 10.53
CA ILE A 104 3.49 -9.83 10.27
C ILE A 104 3.58 -9.32 8.84
N ILE A 105 2.46 -9.33 8.12
CA ILE A 105 2.31 -8.60 6.86
C ILE A 105 1.37 -7.42 7.10
N LEU A 106 1.86 -6.20 6.85
CA LEU A 106 1.06 -4.98 6.93
C LEU A 106 0.82 -4.43 5.53
N THR A 107 -0.44 -4.12 5.21
CA THR A 107 -0.81 -3.40 3.99
C THR A 107 -1.65 -2.18 4.33
N GLY A 108 -1.69 -1.18 3.45
CA GLY A 108 -2.77 -0.20 3.49
C GLY A 108 -4.13 -0.88 3.28
N LEU A 109 -5.20 -0.20 3.69
CA LEU A 109 -6.58 -0.66 3.45
C LEU A 109 -6.87 -0.85 1.95
N GLN A 110 -6.53 0.14 1.14
CA GLN A 110 -6.76 0.15 -0.30
C GLN A 110 -5.76 1.07 -1.01
N THR A 111 -5.73 1.04 -2.34
CA THR A 111 -4.97 2.00 -3.15
C THR A 111 -5.92 3.04 -3.73
N THR A 112 -5.56 4.32 -3.73
CA THR A 112 -6.47 5.39 -4.21
C THR A 112 -6.68 5.43 -5.73
N ASP A 113 -5.97 4.62 -6.51
CA ASP A 113 -6.16 4.50 -7.96
C ASP A 113 -7.09 3.34 -8.34
N GLY A 114 -6.98 2.20 -7.63
CA GLY A 114 -7.83 1.03 -7.84
C GLY A 114 -9.07 0.94 -6.94
N ASP A 115 -9.01 1.51 -5.73
CA ASP A 115 -10.08 1.53 -4.71
C ASP A 115 -10.79 0.19 -4.43
N THR A 116 -10.10 -0.94 -4.61
CA THR A 116 -10.71 -2.26 -4.47
C THR A 116 -10.69 -2.82 -3.05
N ALA A 117 -9.72 -2.42 -2.23
CA ALA A 117 -9.44 -3.00 -0.90
C ALA A 117 -9.24 -4.55 -0.89
N GLN A 118 -8.92 -5.16 -2.03
CA GLN A 118 -8.93 -6.63 -2.19
C GLN A 118 -7.57 -7.30 -2.04
N VAL A 119 -6.47 -6.61 -2.39
CA VAL A 119 -5.15 -7.25 -2.54
C VAL A 119 -4.62 -7.81 -1.22
N GLY A 120 -4.72 -7.07 -0.12
CA GLY A 120 -4.29 -7.53 1.20
C GLY A 120 -4.98 -8.84 1.62
N PRO A 121 -6.32 -8.88 1.66
CA PRO A 121 -7.07 -10.11 1.95
C PRO A 121 -6.75 -11.29 1.04
N GLN A 122 -6.59 -11.04 -0.26
CA GLN A 122 -6.23 -12.09 -1.22
C GLN A 122 -4.81 -12.63 -0.99
N ILE A 123 -3.87 -11.81 -0.50
CA ILE A 123 -2.53 -12.31 -0.08
C ILE A 123 -2.67 -13.20 1.15
N ALA A 124 -3.48 -12.80 2.14
CA ALA A 124 -3.67 -13.59 3.37
C ALA A 124 -4.24 -14.97 3.07
N GLU A 125 -5.29 -15.04 2.26
CA GLU A 125 -5.91 -16.29 1.81
C GLU A 125 -4.89 -17.21 1.12
N ARG A 126 -4.03 -16.64 0.26
CA ARG A 126 -3.02 -17.42 -0.48
C ARG A 126 -1.92 -17.98 0.41
N LEU A 127 -1.64 -17.31 1.52
CA LEU A 127 -0.64 -17.73 2.50
C LEU A 127 -1.25 -18.56 3.64
N ASP A 128 -2.56 -18.83 3.60
CA ASP A 128 -3.32 -19.50 4.67
C ASP A 128 -3.13 -18.80 6.03
N LEU A 129 -3.22 -17.46 6.03
CA LEU A 129 -3.02 -16.64 7.21
C LEU A 129 -4.34 -16.13 7.79
N PRO A 130 -4.45 -16.00 9.12
CA PRO A 130 -5.47 -15.16 9.71
C PRO A 130 -5.30 -13.72 9.19
N GLN A 131 -6.43 -13.03 9.00
CA GLN A 131 -6.43 -11.64 8.52
C GLN A 131 -7.30 -10.73 9.39
N ILE A 132 -6.83 -9.50 9.58
CA ILE A 132 -7.58 -8.44 10.25
C ILE A 132 -7.58 -7.20 9.36
N THR A 133 -8.75 -6.82 8.87
CA THR A 133 -8.93 -5.62 8.05
C THR A 133 -9.39 -4.44 8.88
N TYR A 134 -9.16 -3.21 8.43
CA TYR A 134 -9.58 -1.96 9.11
C TYR A 134 -8.96 -1.78 10.50
N CYS A 135 -7.69 -2.18 10.66
CA CYS A 135 -6.95 -1.98 11.91
C CYS A 135 -6.62 -0.51 12.12
N GLU A 136 -7.00 0.04 13.27
CA GLU A 136 -6.73 1.42 13.68
C GLU A 136 -5.53 1.50 14.63
N GLN A 137 -5.47 0.57 15.59
CA GLN A 137 -4.42 0.49 16.59
C GLN A 137 -3.95 -0.95 16.72
N LEU A 138 -2.66 -1.15 16.98
CA LEU A 138 -2.10 -2.46 17.27
C LEU A 138 -0.94 -2.33 18.24
N SER A 139 -0.77 -3.34 19.09
CA SER A 139 0.38 -3.51 19.99
C SER A 139 0.79 -4.97 19.98
N ILE A 140 2.09 -5.22 20.22
CA ILE A 140 2.68 -6.55 20.22
C ILE A 140 3.23 -6.88 21.61
N SER A 141 2.94 -8.09 22.09
CA SER A 141 3.50 -8.66 23.30
C SER A 141 3.89 -10.12 23.03
N GLY A 142 5.19 -10.39 22.92
CA GLY A 142 5.69 -11.70 22.54
C GLY A 142 5.20 -12.12 21.14
N ARG A 143 4.42 -13.21 21.07
CA ARG A 143 3.83 -13.73 19.82
C ARG A 143 2.35 -13.41 19.63
N THR A 144 1.83 -12.48 20.43
CA THR A 144 0.42 -12.08 20.42
C THR A 144 0.30 -10.61 20.06
N LEU A 145 -0.64 -10.30 19.18
CA LEU A 145 -1.03 -8.95 18.81
C LEU A 145 -2.40 -8.64 19.41
N SER A 146 -2.51 -7.48 20.06
CA SER A 146 -3.79 -6.89 20.47
C SER A 146 -4.09 -5.71 19.56
N LEU A 147 -5.29 -5.68 18.98
CA LEU A 147 -5.63 -4.71 17.93
C LEU A 147 -7.04 -4.19 18.10
N ARG A 148 -7.22 -2.94 17.68
CA ARG A 148 -8.53 -2.31 17.53
C ARG A 148 -8.89 -2.20 16.07
N ARG A 149 -9.97 -2.90 15.68
CA ARG A 149 -10.54 -2.86 14.33
C ARG A 149 -11.77 -1.96 14.30
N ILE A 150 -11.91 -1.17 13.26
CA ILE A 150 -13.12 -0.38 13.03
C ILE A 150 -14.19 -1.21 12.34
N VAL A 151 -15.43 -1.03 12.79
CA VAL A 151 -16.63 -1.57 12.18
C VAL A 151 -17.69 -0.45 12.09
N GLU A 152 -18.72 -0.69 11.30
CA GLU A 152 -19.87 0.22 11.31
C GLU A 152 -20.47 0.30 12.73
N GLY A 153 -20.66 1.53 13.23
CA GLY A 153 -21.20 1.76 14.56
C GLY A 153 -20.21 1.64 15.72
N GLY A 154 -18.90 1.39 15.49
CA GLY A 154 -17.92 1.39 16.58
C GLY A 154 -16.58 0.72 16.26
N ASN A 155 -16.07 -0.05 17.22
CA ASN A 155 -14.81 -0.78 17.11
C ASN A 155 -14.88 -2.14 17.79
N GLN A 156 -13.95 -3.02 17.43
CA GLN A 156 -13.75 -4.35 18.01
C GLN A 156 -12.31 -4.45 18.52
N GLU A 157 -12.15 -4.83 19.78
CA GLU A 157 -10.86 -5.23 20.34
C GLU A 157 -10.64 -6.72 20.04
N LEU A 158 -9.53 -7.05 19.40
CA LEU A 158 -9.18 -8.37 18.90
C LEU A 158 -7.81 -8.80 19.40
N GLU A 159 -7.63 -10.10 19.58
CA GLU A 159 -6.34 -10.71 19.86
C GLU A 159 -6.05 -11.80 18.83
N VAL A 160 -4.81 -11.86 18.33
CA VAL A 160 -4.38 -12.84 17.34
C VAL A 160 -2.93 -13.24 17.55
N HIS A 161 -2.61 -14.50 17.24
CA HIS A 161 -1.24 -14.99 17.27
C HIS A 161 -0.53 -14.84 15.92
N LEU A 162 0.78 -14.66 15.96
CA LEU A 162 1.62 -14.63 14.76
C LEU A 162 1.78 -16.03 14.14
N PRO A 163 1.77 -16.16 12.79
CA PRO A 163 1.79 -15.07 11.80
C PRO A 163 0.40 -14.56 11.40
N VAL A 164 0.32 -13.28 10.99
CA VAL A 164 -0.96 -12.63 10.60
C VAL A 164 -0.76 -11.59 9.49
N LEU A 165 -1.80 -11.37 8.67
CA LEU A 165 -1.90 -10.23 7.77
C LEU A 165 -2.88 -9.18 8.29
N ILE A 166 -2.49 -7.91 8.29
CA ILE A 166 -3.32 -6.80 8.78
C ILE A 166 -3.40 -5.69 7.73
N THR A 167 -4.61 -5.22 7.44
CA THR A 167 -4.82 -4.01 6.64
C THR A 167 -5.10 -2.82 7.55
N VAL A 168 -4.34 -1.73 7.36
CA VAL A 168 -4.37 -0.56 8.23
C VAL A 168 -5.33 0.49 7.68
N ALA A 169 -6.27 0.93 8.53
CA ALA A 169 -7.25 1.95 8.22
C ALA A 169 -6.63 3.35 8.15
N ASN A 170 -7.28 4.27 7.43
CA ASN A 170 -6.88 5.67 7.33
C ASN A 170 -7.12 6.50 8.61
N SER A 171 -7.84 5.97 9.60
CA SER A 171 -7.97 6.59 10.93
C SER A 171 -6.80 6.23 11.85
N ALA A 172 -5.93 5.30 11.45
CA ALA A 172 -4.73 4.97 12.20
C ALA A 172 -3.77 6.16 12.27
N THR A 173 -2.75 6.06 13.12
CA THR A 173 -1.71 7.09 13.24
C THR A 173 -1.08 7.40 11.88
N PRO A 174 -1.14 8.65 11.40
CA PRO A 174 -0.48 9.06 10.17
C PRO A 174 1.04 8.84 10.24
N LEU A 175 1.67 8.68 9.09
CA LEU A 175 3.12 8.54 9.00
C LEU A 175 3.84 9.78 9.52
N ASP A 176 4.73 9.56 10.49
CA ASP A 176 5.59 10.59 11.07
C ASP A 176 6.48 11.22 9.99
N TYR A 177 6.90 12.46 10.22
CA TYR A 177 7.89 13.11 9.37
C TYR A 177 9.19 12.30 9.29
N LYS A 178 9.87 12.40 8.14
CA LYS A 178 11.18 11.81 7.90
C LYS A 178 12.17 12.30 8.95
N ARG A 179 12.94 11.39 9.55
CA ARG A 179 13.98 11.77 10.51
C ARG A 179 15.21 12.23 9.74
N PHE A 180 15.88 13.29 10.20
CA PHE A 180 17.11 13.79 9.56
C PHE A 180 18.19 12.70 9.44
N ALA A 181 18.30 11.84 10.45
CA ALA A 181 19.24 10.71 10.45
C ALA A 181 18.95 9.71 9.31
N ASP A 182 17.68 9.34 9.11
CA ASP A 182 17.31 8.38 8.06
C ASP A 182 17.52 8.98 6.67
N VAL A 183 17.15 10.25 6.48
CA VAL A 183 17.39 10.96 5.21
C VAL A 183 18.88 11.06 4.90
N ALA A 184 19.72 11.34 5.91
CA ALA A 184 21.17 11.36 5.73
C ALA A 184 21.72 9.97 5.36
N ALA A 185 21.25 8.91 6.04
CA ALA A 185 21.65 7.53 5.76
C ALA A 185 21.22 7.10 4.34
N VAL A 186 20.03 7.47 3.89
CA VAL A 186 19.57 7.18 2.52
C VAL A 186 20.40 7.93 1.49
N LYS A 187 20.73 9.20 1.72
CA LYS A 187 21.62 9.95 0.82
C LYS A 187 22.99 9.29 0.68
N GLU A 188 23.53 8.76 1.78
CA GLU A 188 24.79 8.02 1.74
C GLU A 188 24.64 6.68 1.00
N LEU A 189 23.58 5.92 1.29
CA LEU A 189 23.26 4.67 0.59
C LEU A 189 23.16 4.87 -0.93
N LEU A 190 22.55 5.96 -1.38
CA LEU A 190 22.40 6.26 -2.81
C LEU A 190 23.73 6.62 -3.50
N ARG A 191 24.78 6.99 -2.75
CA ARG A 191 26.13 7.20 -3.28
C ARG A 191 26.91 5.90 -3.42
N HIS A 192 26.49 4.82 -2.77
CA HIS A 192 27.13 3.51 -2.78
C HIS A 192 26.23 2.44 -3.42
N PRO A 193 26.29 2.26 -4.75
CA PRO A 193 25.43 1.33 -5.47
C PRO A 193 25.45 -0.11 -4.93
N GLU A 194 26.62 -0.60 -4.52
CA GLU A 194 26.76 -1.96 -4.00
C GLU A 194 25.99 -2.17 -2.68
N GLU A 195 25.99 -1.17 -1.79
CA GLU A 195 25.22 -1.22 -0.55
C GLU A 195 23.71 -1.09 -0.80
N LYS A 196 23.35 -0.22 -1.76
CA LYS A 196 21.97 -0.06 -2.21
C LYS A 196 21.42 -1.39 -2.73
N ASP A 197 22.16 -2.10 -3.57
CA ASP A 197 21.72 -3.37 -4.17
C ASP A 197 21.63 -4.50 -3.12
N ARG A 198 22.38 -4.40 -2.01
CA ARG A 198 22.21 -5.30 -0.86
C ARG A 198 20.93 -5.02 -0.06
N ARG A 199 20.53 -3.75 0.06
CA ARG A 199 19.33 -3.35 0.81
C ARG A 199 18.05 -3.38 -0.03
N ILE A 200 18.14 -3.14 -1.33
CA ILE A 200 17.02 -3.14 -2.27
C ILE A 200 17.22 -4.25 -3.28
N LYS A 201 16.45 -5.33 -3.13
CA LYS A 201 16.45 -6.45 -4.08
C LYS A 201 15.47 -6.17 -5.21
N ILE A 202 15.96 -6.15 -6.45
CA ILE A 202 15.11 -6.14 -7.63
C ILE A 202 14.93 -7.59 -8.09
N VAL A 203 13.68 -8.05 -8.15
CA VAL A 203 13.35 -9.43 -8.50
C VAL A 203 12.42 -9.47 -9.71
N SER A 204 12.61 -10.47 -10.58
CA SER A 204 11.70 -10.76 -11.68
C SER A 204 10.74 -11.89 -11.32
N LEU A 205 9.77 -12.15 -12.20
CA LEU A 205 8.84 -13.27 -12.04
C LEU A 205 9.53 -14.63 -12.09
N ASP A 206 10.62 -14.75 -12.84
CA ASP A 206 11.40 -15.99 -12.92
C ASP A 206 12.17 -16.22 -11.62
N THR A 207 12.71 -15.16 -11.00
CA THR A 207 13.40 -15.24 -9.69
C THR A 207 12.49 -15.76 -8.58
N ILE A 208 11.23 -15.33 -8.57
CA ILE A 208 10.25 -15.77 -7.55
C ILE A 208 9.51 -17.05 -7.94
N GLY A 209 9.83 -17.66 -9.08
CA GLY A 209 9.18 -18.87 -9.59
C GLY A 209 7.67 -18.71 -9.75
N ALA A 210 7.22 -17.59 -10.33
CA ALA A 210 5.82 -17.32 -10.59
C ALA A 210 5.33 -18.10 -11.83
N ASP A 211 4.13 -18.65 -11.76
CA ASP A 211 3.44 -19.33 -12.86
C ASP A 211 2.94 -18.28 -13.88
N PRO A 212 3.40 -18.36 -15.15
CA PRO A 212 2.98 -17.44 -16.21
C PRO A 212 1.47 -17.39 -16.46
N SER A 213 0.72 -18.45 -16.12
CA SER A 213 -0.73 -18.51 -16.28
C SER A 213 -1.52 -17.75 -15.22
N ARG A 214 -0.87 -17.29 -14.14
CA ARG A 214 -1.51 -16.66 -12.97
C ARG A 214 -1.09 -15.21 -12.73
N ILE A 215 -0.40 -14.62 -13.69
CA ILE A 215 0.16 -13.27 -13.62
C ILE A 215 -0.39 -12.38 -14.74
N GLY A 216 -0.31 -11.07 -14.56
CA GLY A 216 -0.69 -10.13 -15.62
C GLY A 216 -2.14 -10.29 -16.05
N ILE A 217 -2.43 -9.77 -17.25
CA ILE A 217 -3.73 -9.92 -17.90
C ILE A 217 -4.17 -11.39 -18.07
N VAL A 218 -3.23 -12.33 -18.23
CA VAL A 218 -3.53 -13.75 -18.46
C VAL A 218 -4.09 -14.40 -17.20
N GLY A 219 -3.53 -14.08 -16.04
CA GLY A 219 -3.99 -14.56 -14.75
C GLY A 219 -5.15 -13.79 -14.16
N SER A 220 -5.64 -12.76 -14.85
CA SER A 220 -6.67 -11.86 -14.36
C SER A 220 -8.07 -12.30 -14.80
N PRO A 221 -8.93 -12.76 -13.87
CA PRO A 221 -10.32 -13.06 -14.18
C PRO A 221 -11.14 -11.80 -14.50
N THR A 222 -10.71 -10.63 -14.03
CA THR A 222 -11.39 -9.36 -14.32
C THR A 222 -10.57 -8.50 -15.29
N VAL A 223 -11.26 -7.89 -16.25
CA VAL A 223 -10.66 -6.99 -17.24
C VAL A 223 -11.52 -5.73 -17.35
N VAL A 224 -10.89 -4.57 -17.28
CA VAL A 224 -11.57 -3.28 -17.45
C VAL A 224 -11.94 -3.12 -18.92
N GLY A 225 -13.22 -3.30 -19.25
CA GLY A 225 -13.70 -3.19 -20.62
C GLY A 225 -13.77 -1.75 -21.15
N LYS A 226 -14.15 -0.79 -20.30
CA LYS A 226 -14.25 0.63 -20.66
C LYS A 226 -14.21 1.53 -19.43
N THR A 227 -13.69 2.74 -19.59
CA THR A 227 -13.70 3.80 -18.57
C THR A 227 -14.27 5.09 -19.16
N TRP A 228 -14.86 5.91 -18.30
CA TRP A 228 -15.42 7.22 -18.66
C TRP A 228 -15.12 8.23 -17.58
N LYS A 229 -14.89 9.49 -17.96
CA LYS A 229 -14.84 10.61 -17.03
C LYS A 229 -16.28 11.02 -16.68
N ILE A 230 -16.68 10.86 -15.43
CA ILE A 230 -18.06 11.13 -14.96
C ILE A 230 -18.41 12.62 -14.91
N GLY A 231 -17.41 13.52 -14.98
CA GLY A 231 -17.63 14.96 -15.11
C GLY A 231 -16.39 15.78 -14.76
N GLU A 232 -16.51 17.11 -14.83
CA GLU A 232 -15.57 18.02 -14.17
C GLU A 232 -16.15 18.42 -12.81
N VAL A 233 -15.33 18.38 -11.76
CA VAL A 233 -15.71 18.91 -10.45
C VAL A 233 -15.75 20.43 -10.58
N GLY A 234 -16.94 20.95 -10.87
CA GLY A 234 -17.18 22.35 -11.22
C GLY A 234 -18.66 22.54 -11.54
N GLY A 235 -19.50 22.48 -10.50
CA GLY A 235 -20.89 22.86 -10.63
C GLY A 235 -21.04 24.39 -10.64
N SER A 236 -22.07 24.90 -11.32
CA SER A 236 -22.60 26.23 -11.07
C SER A 236 -23.14 26.24 -9.63
N CYS A 237 -22.29 26.58 -8.66
CA CYS A 237 -22.68 26.64 -7.27
C CYS A 237 -23.64 27.83 -7.10
N ILE A 238 -24.92 27.55 -6.86
CA ILE A 238 -25.88 28.58 -6.49
C ILE A 238 -25.72 28.79 -4.99
N VAL A 239 -25.06 29.87 -4.61
CA VAL A 239 -24.92 30.26 -3.21
C VAL A 239 -26.22 30.91 -2.76
N PHE A 240 -27.02 30.18 -1.99
CA PHE A 240 -28.17 30.77 -1.31
C PHE A 240 -27.68 31.61 -0.13
N LYS A 241 -28.01 32.89 -0.13
CA LYS A 241 -27.79 33.80 1.00
C LYS A 241 -29.16 34.13 1.60
N GLY A 242 -29.30 34.00 2.92
CA GLY A 242 -30.51 34.36 3.66
C GLY A 242 -30.14 34.84 5.06
N GLU A 243 -31.02 35.64 5.66
CA GLU A 243 -30.94 36.02 7.07
C GLU A 243 -31.68 34.97 7.92
N SER A 244 -31.24 34.77 9.16
CA SER A 244 -31.93 33.88 10.10
C SER A 244 -33.34 34.40 10.36
N ILE A 245 -34.35 33.52 10.27
CA ILE A 245 -35.71 33.85 10.70
C ILE A 245 -35.71 33.99 12.23
N GLU A 246 -36.11 35.17 12.75
CA GLU A 246 -36.26 35.44 14.19
C GLU A 246 -37.47 34.75 14.83
N ARG A 247 -37.68 33.45 14.56
CA ARG A 247 -38.68 32.67 15.30
C ARG A 247 -38.11 31.35 15.76
N GLU A 248 -38.09 31.17 17.07
CA GLU A 248 -38.08 29.85 17.69
C GLU A 248 -39.23 29.04 17.09
N VAL A 249 -38.93 27.81 16.70
CA VAL A 249 -39.93 26.85 16.24
C VAL A 249 -40.68 26.40 17.50
N ASP A 250 -41.96 26.81 17.62
CA ASP A 250 -42.90 26.26 18.62
C ASP A 250 -43.11 24.75 18.45
#